data_AF-A0A7W1B5V1-F1
#
_entry.id   AF-A0A7W1B5V1-F1
#
_cell.length_a   1.000
_cell.length_b   1.000
_cell.length_c   1.000
_cell.angle_alpha   90.00
_cell.angle_beta   90.00
_cell.angle_gamma   90.00
#
_symmetry.space_group_name_H-M   'P 1'
#
loop_
_entity.id
_entity.type
_entity.pdbx_description
1 polymer ?
#
loop_
_entity_poly.entity_id
_entity_poly.type
_entity_poly.pdbx_seq_one_letter_code
_entity_poly.pdbx_strand_id
1 'polypeptide(L)'
;MRLLSLAASLCMLTLVACGDDPKPTRPDASLTNIDGGADAGIDGAPPIDGPVDSAGPTASEQIAAVRAATDGTTLMLPIEGAVVTYVKPLVGNATNDPAGFTIQAAATGPALFVSVDPATLTPVPVAGDTVSFSVTSKVTVGGSPRASVITGFTRTAQGFNVSTLAQNISAATDLLTAQANYDAELITVTGTVFGPIIGSGTGWSKLGANTAGMTTSDPNLQVRLPATLMPQVDLEAGCQFTITNTPFSTFVTQGGIAQSQLIAFDAQEVTTTNCPTPKLTSAVGQSATELRLTFSRNILASSVMADASQFTFDNGLLPTAVAVDARTITITTTPQVAGTTYTVTVANTVTDQNGVGLDPAATSTMFSGYAAPAVVRINEINANITGGCDLIELRVIGAGSMNGFKITERAGSAATDLNFDFPAFVVQKNDLIVVHVNSGFVNCNPGAATSETLSTIQQPAVTYAANYDTAFDIYVADAGLVATDNVITVFATSTIMDGVLVHQNDVDPLTAAGSETAAATLAAANQWQMVGGGTPVGGFLDADFQAHAVFDLDATGTTAAGTSIQRNDNDDVNDKADWNAANTASTWGVLNVGQTTL
;
A
#
# COMPACT_ATOMS: atom_id res chain seq x y z
N MET A 1 1.22 -28.52 31.07
CA MET A 1 2.07 -29.73 31.14
C MET A 1 3.10 -29.62 30.01
N ARG A 2 4.40 -29.45 30.36
CA ARG A 2 5.60 -29.18 29.51
C ARG A 2 5.56 -27.82 28.77
N LEU A 3 6.22 -26.72 29.15
CA LEU A 3 7.52 -26.42 29.81
C LEU A 3 8.73 -27.01 29.07
N LEU A 4 9.33 -26.20 28.20
CA LEU A 4 10.76 -26.26 27.86
C LEU A 4 11.35 -24.85 28.01
N SER A 5 12.28 -24.74 28.96
CA SER A 5 13.18 -23.62 29.21
C SER A 5 14.38 -23.69 28.29
N LEU A 6 14.90 -22.55 27.81
CA LEU A 6 16.33 -22.40 27.53
C LEU A 6 16.78 -21.03 28.03
N ALA A 7 17.80 -21.05 28.88
CA ALA A 7 18.46 -19.91 29.50
C ALA A 7 19.92 -19.83 29.01
N ALA A 8 20.55 -18.69 29.31
CA ALA A 8 21.96 -18.29 29.13
C ALA A 8 22.25 -17.54 27.80
N SER A 9 23.07 -16.48 27.76
CA SER A 9 24.08 -16.04 28.72
C SER A 9 24.33 -14.53 28.61
N LEU A 10 24.58 -13.93 29.77
CA LEU A 10 24.91 -12.53 30.01
C LEU A 10 26.41 -12.32 29.73
N CYS A 11 26.80 -11.32 28.93
CA CYS A 11 28.18 -10.84 28.88
C CYS A 11 28.19 -9.32 29.02
N MET A 12 28.55 -8.90 30.23
CA MET A 12 28.70 -7.51 30.66
C MET A 12 30.17 -7.14 30.42
N LEU A 13 30.45 -6.16 29.54
CA LEU A 13 31.81 -5.65 29.35
C LEU A 13 31.90 -4.26 29.98
N THR A 14 32.56 -4.20 31.13
CA THR A 14 32.93 -2.98 31.86
C THR A 14 34.07 -2.26 31.15
N LEU A 15 33.84 -0.99 30.77
CA LEU A 15 34.87 -0.04 30.35
C LEU A 15 35.64 0.44 31.58
N VAL A 16 36.97 0.25 31.59
CA VAL A 16 37.89 0.91 32.53
C VAL A 16 38.73 1.89 31.74
N ALA A 17 38.59 3.17 32.06
CA ALA A 17 39.45 4.26 31.63
C ALA A 17 40.56 4.48 32.67
N CYS A 18 41.78 4.68 32.19
CA CYS A 18 42.95 5.39 32.77
C CYS A 18 44.12 5.10 31.80
N GLY A 19 44.99 6.01 31.39
CA GLY A 19 45.19 7.41 31.73
C GLY A 19 46.30 7.97 30.83
N ASP A 20 46.33 9.29 30.75
CA ASP A 20 47.38 10.09 30.12
C ASP A 20 48.76 9.81 30.69
N ASP A 21 49.81 9.92 29.87
CA ASP A 21 50.96 10.72 30.29
C ASP A 21 51.81 11.21 29.08
N PRO A 22 52.35 12.44 29.15
CA PRO A 22 52.96 13.15 28.03
C PRO A 22 54.49 13.00 28.02
N LYS A 23 55.12 13.12 26.84
CA LYS A 23 56.57 13.39 26.79
C LYS A 23 56.98 14.37 25.69
N PRO A 24 58.10 15.09 25.92
CA PRO A 24 58.20 16.51 25.62
C PRO A 24 59.09 16.83 24.42
N THR A 25 59.00 18.10 24.06
CA THR A 25 59.69 18.84 23.00
C THR A 25 61.23 18.88 23.08
N ARG A 26 61.83 19.13 21.89
CA ARG A 26 63.09 19.85 21.53
C ARG A 26 64.35 19.01 21.21
N PRO A 27 65.35 19.56 20.47
CA PRO A 27 65.35 20.76 19.60
C PRO A 27 66.04 20.59 18.22
N ASP A 28 65.77 21.59 17.38
CA ASP A 28 66.52 22.05 16.21
C ASP A 28 68.04 22.23 16.49
N ALA A 29 68.86 21.74 15.56
CA ALA A 29 70.25 22.15 15.38
C ALA A 29 70.58 22.26 13.89
N SER A 30 70.36 23.47 13.36
CA SER A 30 71.18 24.13 12.35
C SER A 30 72.68 23.83 12.50
N LEU A 31 73.34 23.39 11.42
CA LEU A 31 74.68 23.88 11.05
C LEU A 31 74.87 23.87 9.52
N THR A 32 75.47 24.97 9.10
CA THR A 32 75.77 25.44 7.75
C THR A 32 77.12 24.92 7.21
N ASN A 33 77.22 24.87 5.88
CA ASN A 33 78.33 25.37 5.04
C ASN A 33 79.65 24.57 4.80
N ILE A 34 79.90 24.37 3.50
CA ILE A 34 81.11 24.73 2.70
C ILE A 34 82.12 23.63 2.27
N ASP A 35 82.43 23.73 0.96
CA ASP A 35 83.53 23.20 0.12
C ASP A 35 83.54 21.69 -0.19
N GLY A 36 83.68 21.21 -1.43
CA GLY A 36 84.32 21.80 -2.60
C GLY A 36 85.44 20.86 -3.05
N GLY A 37 85.30 20.22 -4.22
CA GLY A 37 86.34 19.34 -4.76
C GLY A 37 85.84 18.43 -5.87
N ALA A 38 86.02 18.86 -7.11
CA ALA A 38 85.95 18.00 -8.27
C ALA A 38 87.26 17.19 -8.40
N ASP A 39 87.17 15.89 -8.61
CA ASP A 39 88.17 15.15 -9.38
C ASP A 39 87.51 13.94 -10.08
N ALA A 40 87.95 13.73 -11.32
CA ALA A 40 87.40 12.81 -12.29
C ALA A 40 87.87 11.38 -12.05
N GLY A 41 86.94 10.43 -12.13
CA GLY A 41 87.22 9.01 -12.21
C GLY A 41 86.14 8.32 -13.02
N ILE A 42 86.38 8.21 -14.32
CA ILE A 42 85.63 7.32 -15.22
C ILE A 42 85.96 5.89 -14.77
N ASP A 43 84.97 5.16 -14.27
CA ASP A 43 85.04 3.71 -14.25
C ASP A 43 83.65 3.06 -14.31
N GLY A 44 83.46 2.25 -15.36
CA GLY A 44 82.56 1.11 -15.44
C GLY A 44 81.09 1.31 -15.07
N ALA A 45 80.29 1.76 -16.05
CA ALA A 45 78.86 1.50 -16.02
C ALA A 45 78.60 -0.02 -15.83
N PRO A 46 77.82 -0.45 -14.82
CA PRO A 46 77.33 -1.82 -14.79
C PRO A 46 76.45 -2.06 -16.04
N PRO A 47 76.36 -3.29 -16.55
CA PRO A 47 75.56 -3.59 -17.71
C PRO A 47 74.14 -3.08 -17.49
N ILE A 48 73.63 -2.31 -18.45
CA ILE A 48 72.22 -1.98 -18.54
C ILE A 48 71.48 -3.32 -18.56
N ASP A 49 70.84 -3.64 -17.43
CA ASP A 49 69.82 -4.68 -17.36
C ASP A 49 68.85 -4.42 -18.52
N GLY A 50 68.40 -5.52 -19.14
CA GLY A 50 67.60 -5.51 -20.35
C GLY A 50 66.33 -4.65 -20.26
N PRO A 51 65.56 -4.54 -21.36
CA PRO A 51 64.35 -3.72 -21.38
C PRO A 51 63.52 -4.00 -20.14
N VAL A 52 63.18 -2.93 -19.41
CA VAL A 52 62.18 -2.95 -18.35
C VAL A 52 61.03 -3.80 -18.87
N ASP A 53 60.77 -4.93 -18.21
CA ASP A 53 59.59 -5.74 -18.45
C ASP A 53 58.41 -4.77 -18.55
N SER A 54 57.83 -4.64 -19.74
CA SER A 54 56.68 -3.77 -19.92
C SER A 54 55.59 -4.38 -19.06
N ALA A 55 55.38 -3.85 -17.85
CA ALA A 55 54.32 -4.27 -16.98
C ALA A 55 53.06 -4.39 -17.84
N GLY A 56 52.48 -5.59 -17.91
CA GLY A 56 51.31 -5.85 -18.74
C GLY A 56 50.18 -4.87 -18.43
N PRO A 57 49.15 -4.78 -19.29
CA PRO A 57 48.05 -3.86 -19.09
C PRO A 57 47.43 -4.09 -17.71
N THR A 58 47.24 -3.01 -16.96
CA THR A 58 46.61 -3.01 -15.65
C THR A 58 45.16 -3.50 -15.73
N ALA A 59 44.61 -3.99 -14.62
CA ALA A 59 43.21 -4.39 -14.55
C ALA A 59 42.25 -3.26 -15.00
N SER A 60 42.54 -1.99 -14.70
CA SER A 60 41.76 -0.84 -15.17
C SER A 60 41.80 -0.69 -16.69
N GLU A 61 42.97 -0.85 -17.33
CA GLU A 61 43.09 -0.79 -18.80
C GLU A 61 42.38 -1.97 -19.48
N GLN A 62 42.44 -3.16 -18.86
CA GLN A 62 41.73 -4.35 -19.32
C GLN A 62 40.20 -4.19 -19.21
N ILE A 63 39.70 -3.64 -18.08
CA ILE A 63 38.29 -3.28 -17.91
C ILE A 63 37.87 -2.25 -18.97
N ALA A 64 38.68 -1.22 -19.21
CA ALA A 64 38.43 -0.23 -20.25
C ALA A 64 38.29 -0.88 -21.63
N ALA A 65 39.18 -1.82 -21.95
CA ALA A 65 39.16 -2.56 -23.22
C ALA A 65 37.87 -3.37 -23.39
N VAL A 66 37.38 -4.04 -22.33
CA VAL A 66 36.09 -4.73 -22.37
C VAL A 66 34.95 -3.75 -22.62
N ARG A 67 34.90 -2.62 -21.90
CA ARG A 67 33.83 -1.63 -22.08
C ARG A 67 33.81 -1.04 -23.48
N ALA A 68 34.98 -0.78 -24.07
CA ALA A 68 35.12 -0.22 -25.42
C ALA A 68 34.84 -1.22 -26.55
N ALA A 69 34.91 -2.53 -26.28
CA ALA A 69 34.65 -3.55 -27.29
C ALA A 69 33.21 -3.51 -27.79
N THR A 70 33.00 -3.80 -29.08
CA THR A 70 31.67 -4.01 -29.64
C THR A 70 30.99 -5.21 -28.97
N ASP A 71 29.67 -5.14 -28.76
CA ASP A 71 28.88 -6.28 -28.28
C ASP A 71 29.03 -7.48 -29.22
N GLY A 72 29.10 -8.68 -28.65
CA GLY A 72 29.33 -9.92 -29.41
C GLY A 72 29.71 -11.10 -28.52
N THR A 73 29.75 -12.29 -29.12
CA THR A 73 29.93 -13.59 -28.44
C THR A 73 31.26 -14.28 -28.73
N THR A 74 32.16 -13.61 -29.45
CA THR A 74 33.47 -14.13 -29.87
C THR A 74 34.62 -13.28 -29.35
N LEU A 75 34.44 -12.65 -28.19
CA LEU A 75 35.48 -11.87 -27.53
C LEU A 75 36.50 -12.81 -26.87
N MET A 76 37.70 -12.29 -26.62
CA MET A 76 38.75 -12.97 -25.85
C MET A 76 39.57 -11.90 -25.11
N LEU A 77 38.91 -11.16 -24.21
CA LEU A 77 39.52 -10.04 -23.49
C LEU A 77 39.87 -10.49 -22.07
N PRO A 78 41.16 -10.52 -21.69
CA PRO A 78 41.57 -10.92 -20.35
C PRO A 78 41.26 -9.82 -19.33
N ILE A 79 40.86 -10.24 -18.13
CA ILE A 79 40.82 -9.46 -16.91
C ILE A 79 41.71 -10.18 -15.90
N GLU A 80 42.70 -9.49 -15.35
CA GLU A 80 43.68 -10.04 -14.42
C GLU A 80 43.83 -9.11 -13.21
N GLY A 81 43.58 -9.63 -12.01
CA GLY A 81 43.82 -8.88 -10.77
C GLY A 81 42.77 -7.80 -10.46
N ALA A 82 41.56 -7.88 -11.02
CA ALA A 82 40.47 -6.97 -10.69
C ALA A 82 39.83 -7.34 -9.33
N VAL A 83 39.37 -6.35 -8.57
CA VAL A 83 38.70 -6.59 -7.28
C VAL A 83 37.19 -6.65 -7.49
N VAL A 84 36.53 -7.69 -6.96
CA VAL A 84 35.08 -7.76 -6.84
C VAL A 84 34.63 -6.71 -5.82
N THR A 85 33.93 -5.67 -6.28
CA THR A 85 33.50 -4.57 -5.41
C THR A 85 32.13 -4.77 -4.81
N TYR A 86 31.24 -5.48 -5.50
CA TYR A 86 29.87 -5.71 -5.05
C TYR A 86 29.30 -6.99 -5.66
N VAL A 87 28.49 -7.72 -4.90
CA VAL A 87 27.74 -8.89 -5.38
C VAL A 87 26.26 -8.53 -5.43
N LYS A 88 25.72 -8.43 -6.65
CA LYS A 88 24.37 -7.97 -6.91
C LYS A 88 23.38 -9.15 -6.98
N PRO A 89 22.28 -9.14 -6.21
CA PRO A 89 21.23 -10.14 -6.35
C PRO A 89 20.38 -9.91 -7.61
N LEU A 90 19.65 -10.97 -8.00
CA LEU A 90 18.58 -10.85 -8.98
C LEU A 90 17.40 -10.08 -8.35
N VAL A 91 16.92 -9.03 -9.02
CA VAL A 91 15.73 -8.29 -8.61
C VAL A 91 14.83 -8.10 -9.83
N GLY A 92 13.57 -8.49 -9.74
CA GLY A 92 12.65 -8.39 -10.87
C GLY A 92 12.93 -9.46 -11.92
N ASN A 93 13.56 -9.08 -13.04
CA ASN A 93 13.81 -10.00 -14.15
C ASN A 93 15.31 -10.14 -14.48
N ALA A 94 15.68 -11.31 -15.00
CA ALA A 94 17.08 -11.64 -15.31
C ALA A 94 17.62 -10.95 -16.57
N THR A 95 16.78 -10.34 -17.40
CA THR A 95 17.23 -9.65 -18.61
C THR A 95 17.80 -8.27 -18.28
N ASN A 96 17.07 -7.49 -17.49
CA ASN A 96 17.41 -6.10 -17.19
C ASN A 96 18.24 -6.00 -15.91
N ASP A 97 17.92 -6.79 -14.90
CA ASP A 97 18.49 -6.70 -13.56
C ASP A 97 18.97 -8.08 -13.02
N PRO A 98 19.80 -8.85 -13.77
CA PRO A 98 20.28 -10.17 -13.36
C PRO A 98 21.11 -10.16 -12.08
N ALA A 99 21.25 -11.34 -11.46
CA ALA A 99 22.32 -11.58 -10.49
C ALA A 99 23.69 -11.42 -11.16
N GLY A 100 24.69 -10.99 -10.39
CA GLY A 100 26.04 -10.78 -10.90
C GLY A 100 26.96 -10.15 -9.87
N PHE A 101 28.10 -9.64 -10.33
CA PHE A 101 29.04 -8.92 -9.48
C PHE A 101 29.75 -7.81 -10.27
N THR A 102 30.17 -6.75 -9.59
CA THR A 102 30.95 -5.66 -10.19
C THR A 102 32.43 -5.85 -9.87
N ILE A 103 33.28 -5.45 -10.81
CA ILE A 103 34.73 -5.46 -10.64
C ILE A 103 35.33 -4.07 -10.91
N GLN A 104 36.40 -3.75 -10.19
CA GLN A 104 37.10 -2.48 -10.28
C GLN A 104 38.56 -2.63 -9.81
N ALA A 105 39.46 -1.77 -10.27
CA ALA A 105 40.87 -1.80 -9.85
C ALA A 105 41.39 -0.45 -9.30
N ALA A 106 40.70 0.65 -9.59
CA ALA A 106 41.02 1.98 -9.08
C ALA A 106 39.75 2.71 -8.67
N ALA A 107 39.81 3.62 -7.70
CA ALA A 107 38.62 4.30 -7.17
C ALA A 107 37.81 5.02 -8.26
N THR A 108 38.45 5.76 -9.17
CA THR A 108 37.83 6.48 -10.30
C THR A 108 37.65 5.61 -11.56
N GLY A 109 37.48 4.31 -11.34
CA GLY A 109 37.28 3.28 -12.35
C GLY A 109 38.34 3.19 -13.46
N PRO A 110 37.96 2.65 -14.64
CA PRO A 110 36.62 2.14 -14.96
C PRO A 110 36.26 0.88 -14.16
N ALA A 111 34.96 0.65 -13.97
CA ALA A 111 34.40 -0.58 -13.41
C ALA A 111 33.56 -1.34 -14.45
N LEU A 112 33.27 -2.62 -14.20
CA LEU A 112 32.48 -3.47 -15.08
C LEU A 112 31.52 -4.34 -14.29
N PHE A 113 30.27 -4.43 -14.75
CA PHE A 113 29.32 -5.42 -14.26
C PHE A 113 29.46 -6.73 -15.03
N VAL A 114 29.70 -7.82 -14.29
CA VAL A 114 29.71 -9.19 -14.79
C VAL A 114 28.34 -9.79 -14.52
N SER A 115 27.52 -9.92 -15.56
CA SER A 115 26.14 -10.42 -15.48
C SER A 115 26.09 -11.94 -15.56
N VAL A 116 26.91 -12.60 -14.73
CA VAL A 116 26.97 -14.05 -14.55
C VAL A 116 26.60 -14.33 -13.11
N ASP A 117 25.64 -15.24 -12.89
CA ASP A 117 25.23 -15.60 -11.54
C ASP A 117 26.44 -16.09 -10.72
N PRO A 118 26.82 -15.38 -9.64
CA PRO A 118 27.97 -15.73 -8.80
C PRO A 118 27.92 -17.18 -8.28
N ALA A 119 26.72 -17.72 -8.04
CA ALA A 119 26.56 -19.08 -7.51
C ALA A 119 26.99 -20.18 -8.50
N THR A 120 27.14 -19.84 -9.78
CA THR A 120 27.59 -20.77 -10.84
C THR A 120 29.11 -20.82 -11.00
N LEU A 121 29.83 -19.94 -10.31
CA LEU A 121 31.29 -19.84 -10.36
C LEU A 121 31.91 -20.56 -9.16
N THR A 122 33.15 -21.04 -9.32
CA THR A 122 33.88 -21.72 -8.26
C THR A 122 35.32 -21.17 -8.18
N PRO A 123 35.73 -20.58 -7.05
CA PRO A 123 34.91 -20.26 -5.87
C PRO A 123 33.80 -19.25 -6.19
N VAL A 124 32.73 -19.24 -5.38
CA VAL A 124 31.67 -18.22 -5.49
C VAL A 124 32.28 -16.85 -5.17
N PRO A 125 32.21 -15.85 -6.08
CA PRO A 125 32.77 -14.53 -5.84
C PRO A 125 32.10 -13.84 -4.65
N VAL A 126 32.92 -13.22 -3.80
CA VAL A 126 32.46 -12.32 -2.73
C VAL A 126 33.14 -10.95 -2.84
N ALA A 127 32.53 -9.91 -2.30
CA ALA A 127 33.15 -8.59 -2.26
C ALA A 127 34.51 -8.64 -1.54
N GLY A 128 35.53 -8.03 -2.15
CA GLY A 128 36.91 -8.07 -1.67
C GLY A 128 37.76 -9.22 -2.24
N ASP A 129 37.20 -10.08 -3.09
CA ASP A 129 37.98 -11.04 -3.87
C ASP A 129 38.76 -10.33 -4.98
N THR A 130 40.02 -10.72 -5.20
CA THR A 130 40.78 -10.38 -6.40
C THR A 130 40.68 -11.53 -7.38
N VAL A 131 40.25 -11.26 -8.62
CA VAL A 131 39.86 -12.26 -9.60
C VAL A 131 40.53 -12.05 -10.96
N SER A 132 40.66 -13.14 -11.70
CA SER A 132 41.09 -13.16 -13.10
C SER A 132 40.20 -14.08 -13.93
N PHE A 133 39.87 -13.68 -15.15
CA PHE A 133 39.05 -14.42 -16.11
C PHE A 133 39.15 -13.82 -17.53
N SER A 134 38.61 -14.53 -18.52
CA SER A 134 38.46 -14.02 -19.89
C SER A 134 37.01 -13.74 -20.22
N VAL A 135 36.70 -12.53 -20.70
CA VAL A 135 35.38 -12.17 -21.21
C VAL A 135 35.22 -12.70 -22.63
N THR A 136 34.27 -13.61 -22.82
CA THR A 136 33.97 -14.23 -24.12
C THR A 136 32.73 -13.64 -24.78
N SER A 137 31.84 -13.03 -23.99
CA SER A 137 30.66 -12.33 -24.50
C SER A 137 30.43 -11.02 -23.76
N LYS A 138 30.10 -9.98 -24.52
CA LYS A 138 29.65 -8.68 -24.02
C LYS A 138 28.30 -8.32 -24.62
N VAL A 139 27.44 -7.75 -23.78
CA VAL A 139 26.16 -7.14 -24.18
C VAL A 139 26.03 -5.78 -23.53
N THR A 140 25.33 -4.86 -24.19
CA THR A 140 24.95 -3.56 -23.64
C THR A 140 23.44 -3.56 -23.41
N VAL A 141 23.02 -3.46 -22.14
CA VAL A 141 21.60 -3.46 -21.76
C VAL A 141 21.27 -2.13 -21.10
N GLY A 142 20.33 -1.39 -21.67
CA GLY A 142 19.97 -0.06 -21.17
C GLY A 142 21.16 0.90 -21.13
N GLY A 143 22.09 0.81 -22.09
CA GLY A 143 23.29 1.65 -22.12
C GLY A 143 24.43 1.21 -21.20
N SER A 144 24.24 0.22 -20.34
CA SER A 144 25.29 -0.32 -19.47
C SER A 144 26.00 -1.52 -20.14
N PRO A 145 27.34 -1.45 -20.38
CA PRO A 145 28.11 -2.56 -20.91
C PRO A 145 28.34 -3.65 -19.85
N ARG A 146 28.07 -4.90 -20.20
CA ARG A 146 28.12 -6.05 -19.28
C ARG A 146 28.90 -7.20 -19.89
N ALA A 147 29.77 -7.83 -19.09
CA ALA A 147 30.32 -9.13 -19.45
C ALA A 147 29.24 -10.20 -19.19
N SER A 148 28.67 -10.78 -20.25
CA SER A 148 27.57 -11.74 -20.15
C SER A 148 28.01 -13.20 -20.14
N VAL A 149 29.21 -13.49 -20.66
CA VAL A 149 29.84 -14.81 -20.53
C VAL A 149 31.32 -14.61 -20.26
N ILE A 150 31.82 -15.37 -19.28
CA ILE A 150 33.23 -15.41 -18.91
C ILE A 150 33.72 -16.87 -18.90
N THR A 151 35.02 -17.06 -19.03
CA THR A 151 35.67 -18.36 -18.89
C THR A 151 36.96 -18.23 -18.07
N GLY A 152 37.44 -19.35 -17.52
CA GLY A 152 38.70 -19.35 -16.76
C GLY A 152 38.67 -18.52 -15.48
N PHE A 153 37.51 -18.42 -14.82
CA PHE A 153 37.38 -17.68 -13.56
C PHE A 153 38.29 -18.27 -12.47
N THR A 154 39.10 -17.42 -11.87
CA THR A 154 40.00 -17.75 -10.77
C THR A 154 40.00 -16.63 -9.75
N ARG A 155 40.12 -16.99 -8.46
CA ARG A 155 40.35 -16.05 -7.37
C ARG A 155 41.83 -16.11 -6.99
N THR A 156 42.53 -14.99 -7.12
CA THR A 156 43.97 -14.86 -6.87
C THR A 156 44.29 -14.34 -5.47
N ALA A 157 43.38 -13.55 -4.88
CA ALA A 157 43.45 -13.09 -3.48
C ALA A 157 42.05 -12.84 -2.91
N GLN A 158 41.95 -12.60 -1.60
CA GLN A 158 40.69 -12.32 -0.89
C GLN A 158 40.89 -11.33 0.25
N GLY A 159 39.80 -10.70 0.71
CA GLY A 159 39.79 -9.81 1.87
C GLY A 159 40.26 -8.38 1.58
N PHE A 160 40.24 -7.95 0.32
CA PHE A 160 40.51 -6.57 -0.03
C PHE A 160 39.44 -5.64 0.58
N ASN A 161 39.86 -4.53 1.19
CA ASN A 161 38.94 -3.54 1.74
C ASN A 161 38.34 -2.67 0.61
N VAL A 162 37.16 -3.06 0.13
CA VAL A 162 36.47 -2.41 -1.00
C VAL A 162 36.14 -0.94 -0.76
N SER A 163 36.02 -0.50 0.51
CA SER A 163 35.75 0.92 0.82
C SER A 163 36.83 1.87 0.32
N THR A 164 38.06 1.37 0.10
CA THR A 164 39.15 2.16 -0.48
C THR A 164 38.97 2.45 -1.98
N LEU A 165 38.05 1.73 -2.64
CA LEU A 165 37.67 1.93 -4.04
C LEU A 165 36.38 2.74 -4.20
N ALA A 166 35.66 3.03 -3.11
CA ALA A 166 34.42 3.77 -3.17
C ALA A 166 34.67 5.27 -3.43
N GLN A 167 34.00 5.84 -4.42
CA GLN A 167 34.02 7.28 -4.67
C GLN A 167 32.89 7.99 -3.96
N ASN A 168 33.19 9.11 -3.28
CA ASN A 168 32.14 10.00 -2.82
C ASN A 168 31.68 10.92 -3.94
N ILE A 169 30.49 10.69 -4.48
CA ILE A 169 29.93 11.45 -5.61
C ILE A 169 28.91 12.51 -5.17
N SER A 170 28.80 12.79 -3.87
CA SER A 170 27.76 13.70 -3.33
C SER A 170 27.87 15.14 -3.87
N ALA A 171 29.07 15.57 -4.26
CA ALA A 171 29.33 16.90 -4.83
C ALA A 171 29.54 16.89 -6.35
N ALA A 172 29.39 15.75 -7.02
CA ALA A 172 29.59 15.64 -8.47
C ALA A 172 28.51 16.43 -9.23
N THR A 173 28.94 17.25 -10.17
CA THR A 173 28.07 18.15 -10.97
C THR A 173 27.69 17.55 -12.33
N ASP A 174 28.21 16.38 -12.65
CA ASP A 174 28.14 15.74 -13.97
C ASP A 174 27.39 14.40 -13.95
N LEU A 175 26.67 14.10 -12.86
CA LEU A 175 25.87 12.88 -12.70
C LEU A 175 24.77 12.71 -13.76
N LEU A 176 24.53 13.69 -14.63
CA LEU A 176 23.55 13.63 -15.73
C LEU A 176 24.16 13.87 -17.12
N THR A 177 25.45 14.18 -17.19
CA THR A 177 26.15 14.47 -18.45
C THR A 177 27.31 13.51 -18.71
N ALA A 178 27.81 12.85 -17.65
CA ALA A 178 28.93 11.93 -17.69
C ALA A 178 28.61 10.58 -17.01
N GLN A 179 27.34 10.13 -17.07
CA GLN A 179 26.89 8.91 -16.39
C GLN A 179 27.72 7.68 -16.74
N ALA A 180 28.15 7.58 -17.99
CA ALA A 180 28.97 6.48 -18.47
C ALA A 180 30.29 6.36 -17.71
N ASN A 181 30.85 7.44 -17.17
CA ASN A 181 32.08 7.37 -16.38
C ASN A 181 31.86 6.58 -15.08
N TYR A 182 30.69 6.73 -14.47
CA TYR A 182 30.37 6.12 -13.19
C TYR A 182 29.78 4.70 -13.28
N ASP A 183 29.39 4.23 -14.47
CA ASP A 183 28.69 2.94 -14.60
C ASP A 183 29.49 1.78 -13.98
N ALA A 184 28.81 1.04 -13.09
CA ALA A 184 29.31 -0.06 -12.26
C ALA A 184 30.37 0.31 -11.19
N GLU A 185 30.76 1.58 -11.07
CA GLU A 185 31.73 2.02 -10.06
C GLU A 185 31.13 1.96 -8.66
N LEU A 186 31.94 1.55 -7.68
CA LEU A 186 31.55 1.58 -6.28
C LEU A 186 31.49 3.04 -5.80
N ILE A 187 30.34 3.44 -5.26
CA ILE A 187 30.10 4.82 -4.83
C ILE A 187 29.61 4.90 -3.38
N THR A 188 29.76 6.10 -2.83
CA THR A 188 28.98 6.60 -1.69
C THR A 188 28.37 7.94 -2.09
N VAL A 189 27.10 8.14 -1.80
CA VAL A 189 26.36 9.34 -2.21
C VAL A 189 25.41 9.77 -1.11
N THR A 190 25.39 11.07 -0.84
CA THR A 190 24.41 11.72 0.03
C THR A 190 23.59 12.72 -0.77
N GLY A 191 22.29 12.75 -0.50
CA GLY A 191 21.36 13.62 -1.20
C GLY A 191 20.02 13.75 -0.49
N THR A 192 19.06 14.37 -1.17
CA THR A 192 17.67 14.49 -0.73
C THR A 192 16.77 13.92 -1.82
N VAL A 193 15.80 13.09 -1.45
CA VAL A 193 14.81 12.57 -2.41
C VAL A 193 13.63 13.53 -2.58
N PHE A 194 13.02 13.51 -3.76
CA PHE A 194 11.83 14.30 -4.09
C PHE A 194 10.86 13.53 -5.00
N GLY A 195 9.63 14.03 -5.08
CA GLY A 195 8.56 13.42 -5.86
C GLY A 195 7.95 12.17 -5.21
N PRO A 196 6.86 11.64 -5.77
CA PRO A 196 6.24 10.43 -5.24
C PRO A 196 7.07 9.19 -5.54
N ILE A 197 6.93 8.16 -4.71
CA ILE A 197 7.46 6.82 -5.02
C ILE A 197 6.69 6.29 -6.22
N ILE A 198 7.40 5.93 -7.28
CA ILE A 198 6.80 5.34 -8.49
C ILE A 198 7.48 4.02 -8.83
N GLY A 199 6.73 3.09 -9.44
CA GLY A 199 7.28 1.84 -9.94
C GLY A 199 8.32 2.09 -11.04
N SER A 200 9.39 1.29 -11.07
CA SER A 200 10.48 1.42 -12.05
C SER A 200 10.92 0.07 -12.64
N GLY A 201 9.94 -0.66 -13.17
CA GLY A 201 10.08 -2.04 -13.61
C GLY A 201 9.63 -3.04 -12.54
N THR A 202 9.52 -4.31 -12.93
CA THR A 202 9.06 -5.39 -12.04
C THR A 202 9.97 -5.50 -10.81
N GLY A 203 9.40 -5.37 -9.61
CA GLY A 203 10.15 -5.50 -8.35
C GLY A 203 10.96 -4.27 -7.93
N TRP A 204 10.81 -3.13 -8.61
CA TRP A 204 11.59 -1.91 -8.35
C TRP A 204 10.71 -0.69 -8.12
N SER A 205 11.16 0.18 -7.21
CA SER A 205 10.57 1.48 -6.92
C SER A 205 11.64 2.57 -7.04
N LYS A 206 11.22 3.81 -7.33
CA LYS A 206 12.14 4.94 -7.42
C LYS A 206 11.56 6.25 -6.91
N LEU A 207 12.48 7.16 -6.62
CA LEU A 207 12.27 8.56 -6.28
C LEU A 207 13.28 9.43 -7.06
N GLY A 208 12.93 10.68 -7.34
CA GLY A 208 13.92 11.65 -7.81
C GLY A 208 14.92 11.96 -6.70
N ALA A 209 16.15 12.31 -7.05
CA ALA A 209 17.19 12.64 -6.09
C ALA A 209 17.95 13.90 -6.47
N ASN A 210 18.29 14.70 -5.46
CA ASN A 210 19.21 15.84 -5.56
C ASN A 210 20.45 15.55 -4.72
N THR A 211 21.63 15.77 -5.28
CA THR A 211 22.88 15.80 -4.52
C THR A 211 23.36 17.24 -4.35
N ALA A 212 24.39 17.47 -3.53
CA ALA A 212 24.94 18.81 -3.33
C ALA A 212 25.56 19.41 -4.61
N GLY A 213 25.98 18.56 -5.55
CA GLY A 213 26.51 18.98 -6.86
C GLY A 213 25.43 19.42 -7.87
N MET A 214 24.15 19.23 -7.57
CA MET A 214 23.06 19.61 -8.49
C MET A 214 22.50 20.99 -8.19
N THR A 215 22.43 21.85 -9.20
CA THR A 215 21.84 23.19 -9.08
C THR A 215 20.34 23.22 -9.38
N THR A 216 19.83 22.22 -10.08
CA THR A 216 18.42 22.09 -10.48
C THR A 216 17.99 20.64 -10.34
N SER A 217 16.81 20.42 -9.77
CA SER A 217 16.23 19.07 -9.67
C SER A 217 15.88 18.53 -11.05
N ASP A 218 16.32 17.30 -11.30
CA ASP A 218 16.07 16.60 -12.55
C ASP A 218 15.63 15.16 -12.24
N PRO A 219 14.47 14.70 -12.74
CA PRO A 219 13.95 13.36 -12.44
C PRO A 219 14.81 12.24 -13.04
N ASN A 220 15.84 12.52 -13.84
CA ASN A 220 16.75 11.51 -14.39
C ASN A 220 17.88 11.12 -13.43
N LEU A 221 18.10 11.84 -12.32
CA LEU A 221 18.85 11.31 -11.18
C LEU A 221 17.86 10.72 -10.19
N GLN A 222 17.99 9.42 -9.93
CA GLN A 222 16.99 8.66 -9.21
C GLN A 222 17.65 7.80 -8.14
N VAL A 223 17.03 7.72 -6.96
CA VAL A 223 17.25 6.59 -6.06
C VAL A 223 16.31 5.48 -6.51
N ARG A 224 16.85 4.33 -6.91
CA ARG A 224 16.08 3.17 -7.39
C ARG A 224 16.40 1.96 -6.51
N LEU A 225 15.42 1.51 -5.75
CA LEU A 225 15.57 0.42 -4.77
C LEU A 225 14.59 -0.72 -5.08
N PRO A 226 14.88 -1.96 -4.67
CA PRO A 226 13.88 -3.02 -4.67
C PRO A 226 12.59 -2.55 -3.97
N ALA A 227 11.44 -2.88 -4.54
CA ALA A 227 10.14 -2.45 -4.00
C ALA A 227 9.91 -2.94 -2.55
N THR A 228 10.54 -4.06 -2.18
CA THR A 228 10.53 -4.63 -0.82
C THR A 228 11.48 -3.90 0.15
N LEU A 229 12.48 -3.19 -0.36
CA LEU A 229 13.45 -2.44 0.45
C LEU A 229 12.93 -1.04 0.79
N MET A 230 12.24 -0.38 -0.16
CA MET A 230 11.70 0.97 0.01
C MET A 230 10.94 1.20 1.34
N PRO A 231 10.01 0.31 1.77
CA PRO A 231 9.33 0.48 3.05
C PRO A 231 10.20 0.18 4.28
N GLN A 232 11.31 -0.56 4.14
CA GLN A 232 12.21 -0.87 5.25
C GLN A 232 13.09 0.32 5.64
N VAL A 233 13.50 1.11 4.64
CA VAL A 233 14.32 2.32 4.84
C VAL A 233 13.45 3.57 5.07
N ASP A 234 12.13 3.42 4.96
CA ASP A 234 11.10 4.45 5.13
C ASP A 234 11.45 5.75 4.38
N LEU A 235 11.89 5.63 3.13
CA LEU A 235 12.34 6.76 2.33
C LEU A 235 11.14 7.43 1.64
N GLU A 236 10.99 8.74 1.81
CA GLU A 236 9.94 9.54 1.16
C GLU A 236 10.45 10.93 0.78
N ALA A 237 9.68 11.65 -0.04
CA ALA A 237 10.02 13.00 -0.48
C ALA A 237 10.38 13.92 0.71
N GLY A 238 11.53 14.59 0.62
CA GLY A 238 12.07 15.45 1.66
C GLY A 238 13.06 14.77 2.60
N CYS A 239 13.14 13.44 2.63
CA CYS A 239 14.20 12.74 3.35
C CYS A 239 15.57 13.00 2.74
N GLN A 240 16.57 13.21 3.60
CA GLN A 240 17.96 13.02 3.22
C GLN A 240 18.30 11.53 3.26
N PHE A 241 19.15 11.11 2.35
CA PHE A 241 19.64 9.74 2.26
C PHE A 241 21.15 9.74 2.12
N THR A 242 21.77 8.67 2.62
CA THR A 242 23.12 8.27 2.27
C THR A 242 23.07 6.82 1.79
N ILE A 243 23.56 6.57 0.58
CA ILE A 243 23.79 5.22 0.04
C ILE A 243 25.29 4.96 0.06
N THR A 244 25.72 3.85 0.66
CA THR A 244 27.13 3.56 0.95
C THR A 244 27.59 2.26 0.30
N ASN A 245 28.74 2.31 -0.40
CA ASN A 245 29.41 1.16 -1.02
C ASN A 245 28.51 0.33 -1.94
N THR A 246 27.76 0.99 -2.82
CA THR A 246 26.94 0.33 -3.84
C THR A 246 27.39 0.72 -5.24
N PRO A 247 27.13 -0.11 -6.26
CA PRO A 247 27.49 0.24 -7.63
C PRO A 247 26.57 1.34 -8.16
N PHE A 248 27.12 2.34 -8.84
CA PHE A 248 26.33 3.28 -9.62
C PHE A 248 25.81 2.58 -10.89
N SER A 249 24.56 2.83 -11.25
CA SER A 249 23.95 2.22 -12.43
C SER A 249 23.45 3.29 -13.40
N THR A 250 23.67 3.02 -14.68
CA THR A 250 23.08 3.79 -15.77
C THR A 250 21.92 3.05 -16.41
N PHE A 251 20.93 3.81 -16.89
CA PHE A 251 19.85 3.26 -17.69
C PHE A 251 19.43 4.23 -18.79
N VAL A 252 19.51 3.79 -20.03
CA VAL A 252 19.00 4.50 -21.20
C VAL A 252 17.64 3.91 -21.56
N THR A 253 16.61 4.74 -21.47
CA THR A 253 15.25 4.37 -21.85
C THR A 253 15.15 4.09 -23.36
N GLN A 254 14.07 3.44 -23.80
CA GLN A 254 13.83 3.22 -25.23
C GLN A 254 13.78 4.54 -26.04
N GLY A 255 13.40 5.65 -25.41
CA GLY A 255 13.41 6.98 -26.00
C GLY A 255 14.79 7.66 -26.05
N GLY A 256 15.86 6.98 -25.66
CA GLY A 256 17.23 7.51 -25.67
C GLY A 256 17.57 8.43 -24.50
N ILE A 257 16.69 8.53 -23.50
CA ILE A 257 16.94 9.35 -22.31
C ILE A 257 17.81 8.56 -21.33
N ALA A 258 18.98 9.09 -21.01
CA ALA A 258 19.91 8.53 -20.02
C ALA A 258 19.49 8.90 -18.59
N GLN A 259 19.55 7.92 -17.70
CA GLN A 259 19.19 8.05 -16.30
C GLN A 259 20.32 7.53 -15.43
N SER A 260 20.50 8.19 -14.30
CA SER A 260 21.44 7.84 -13.25
C SER A 260 20.68 7.23 -12.09
N GLN A 261 21.03 5.99 -11.76
CA GLN A 261 20.36 5.21 -10.75
C GLN A 261 21.32 4.95 -9.59
N LEU A 262 21.03 5.61 -8.48
CA LEU A 262 21.62 5.35 -7.18
C LEU A 262 20.87 4.17 -6.59
N ILE A 263 21.51 3.02 -6.53
CA ILE A 263 20.89 1.75 -6.17
C ILE A 263 21.45 1.23 -4.86
N ALA A 264 20.62 0.51 -4.12
CA ALA A 264 21.00 -0.29 -2.96
C ALA A 264 20.11 -1.53 -2.93
N PHE A 265 20.60 -2.60 -2.32
CA PHE A 265 19.92 -3.90 -2.25
C PHE A 265 19.69 -4.37 -0.82
N ASP A 266 20.38 -3.77 0.15
CA ASP A 266 20.21 -4.04 1.58
C ASP A 266 19.85 -2.75 2.35
N ALA A 267 19.07 -2.88 3.43
CA ALA A 267 18.69 -1.74 4.26
C ALA A 267 19.89 -1.10 4.96
N GLN A 268 20.93 -1.87 5.27
CA GLN A 268 22.16 -1.37 5.89
C GLN A 268 22.96 -0.44 4.98
N GLU A 269 22.71 -0.48 3.67
CA GLU A 269 23.38 0.37 2.68
C GLU A 269 22.76 1.77 2.63
N VAL A 270 21.56 1.94 3.18
CA VAL A 270 20.79 3.19 3.13
C VAL A 270 20.60 3.72 4.54
N THR A 271 21.12 4.91 4.81
CA THR A 271 20.77 5.68 6.01
C THR A 271 19.84 6.81 5.61
N THR A 272 18.74 6.99 6.31
CA THR A 272 17.83 8.13 6.13
C THR A 272 17.93 9.09 7.30
N THR A 273 17.96 10.39 7.02
CA THR A 273 18.01 11.44 8.04
C THR A 273 17.17 12.64 7.58
N ASN A 274 16.86 13.55 8.51
CA ASN A 274 16.17 14.81 8.21
C ASN A 274 14.89 14.63 7.36
N CYS A 275 14.18 13.53 7.60
CA CYS A 275 12.88 13.27 6.99
C CYS A 275 11.80 14.21 7.53
N PRO A 276 10.69 14.41 6.80
CA PRO A 276 9.52 15.07 7.34
C PRO A 276 9.09 14.46 8.67
N THR A 277 8.71 15.30 9.63
CA THR A 277 8.27 14.85 10.95
C THR A 277 7.04 13.92 10.84
N PRO A 278 7.01 12.79 11.57
CA PRO A 278 5.87 11.88 11.54
C PRO A 278 4.58 12.55 11.98
N LYS A 279 3.45 12.19 11.35
CA LYS A 279 2.12 12.72 11.64
C LYS A 279 1.15 11.58 11.91
N LEU A 280 0.24 11.74 12.87
CA LEU A 280 -0.95 10.90 12.98
C LEU A 280 -1.92 11.31 11.87
N THR A 281 -2.22 10.40 10.95
CA THR A 281 -3.05 10.70 9.77
C THR A 281 -4.48 10.21 9.91
N SER A 282 -4.72 9.12 10.66
CA SER A 282 -6.07 8.62 10.90
C SER A 282 -6.18 7.76 12.15
N ALA A 283 -7.40 7.65 12.67
CA ALA A 283 -7.81 6.70 13.71
C ALA A 283 -9.15 6.06 13.31
N VAL A 284 -9.26 4.75 13.42
CA VAL A 284 -10.48 3.99 13.03
C VAL A 284 -10.73 2.85 14.00
N GLY A 285 -11.90 2.84 14.65
CA GLY A 285 -12.33 1.72 15.48
C GLY A 285 -12.50 0.45 14.63
N GLN A 286 -11.82 -0.63 14.99
CA GLN A 286 -11.85 -1.90 14.26
C GLN A 286 -12.83 -2.91 14.88
N SER A 287 -13.00 -2.81 16.19
CA SER A 287 -13.94 -3.61 16.98
C SER A 287 -14.36 -2.80 18.21
N ALA A 288 -15.26 -3.33 19.02
CA ALA A 288 -15.71 -2.66 20.25
C ALA A 288 -14.55 -2.34 21.21
N THR A 289 -13.38 -2.96 21.07
CA THR A 289 -12.21 -2.75 21.94
C THR A 289 -10.93 -2.47 21.16
N GLU A 290 -10.95 -2.32 19.85
CA GLU A 290 -9.73 -2.09 19.06
C GLU A 290 -9.82 -0.82 18.23
N LEU A 291 -8.71 -0.10 18.20
CA LEU A 291 -8.52 1.12 17.43
C LEU A 291 -7.24 0.99 16.62
N ARG A 292 -7.30 1.29 15.33
CA ARG A 292 -6.10 1.42 14.48
C ARG A 292 -5.77 2.89 14.28
N LEU A 293 -4.55 3.27 14.64
CA LEU A 293 -3.94 4.54 14.28
C LEU A 293 -3.05 4.33 13.05
N THR A 294 -3.06 5.29 12.12
CA THR A 294 -2.15 5.31 10.96
C THR A 294 -1.28 6.55 11.02
N PHE A 295 0.00 6.39 10.71
CA PHE A 295 1.01 7.44 10.72
C PHE A 295 1.59 7.66 9.31
N SER A 296 2.17 8.84 9.08
CA SER A 296 2.85 9.16 7.82
C SER A 296 4.21 8.46 7.65
N ARG A 297 4.83 8.02 8.76
CA ARG A 297 6.15 7.36 8.83
C ARG A 297 6.05 6.03 9.59
N ASN A 298 7.06 5.18 9.45
CA ASN A 298 7.22 4.01 10.30
C ASN A 298 7.53 4.45 11.74
N ILE A 299 6.80 3.89 12.69
CA ILE A 299 6.99 4.15 14.12
C ILE A 299 8.03 3.19 14.69
N LEU A 300 8.95 3.71 15.51
CA LEU A 300 9.91 2.92 16.24
C LEU A 300 9.20 2.18 17.38
N ALA A 301 9.09 0.86 17.28
CA ALA A 301 8.36 0.05 18.26
C ALA A 301 8.86 0.23 19.71
N SER A 302 10.17 0.43 19.92
CA SER A 302 10.75 0.66 21.24
C SER A 302 10.47 2.06 21.82
N SER A 303 9.99 3.01 21.01
CA SER A 303 9.51 4.32 21.51
C SER A 303 8.11 4.25 22.12
N VAL A 304 7.38 3.17 21.86
CA VAL A 304 6.00 2.95 22.30
C VAL A 304 5.98 2.15 23.60
N MET A 305 5.38 2.71 24.65
CA MET A 305 5.26 2.06 25.95
C MET A 305 4.17 1.00 25.91
N ALA A 306 4.49 -0.21 26.38
CA ALA A 306 3.60 -1.38 26.32
C ALA A 306 2.30 -1.21 27.13
N ASP A 307 2.29 -0.33 28.13
CA ASP A 307 1.11 0.03 28.92
C ASP A 307 0.19 1.03 28.21
N ALA A 308 0.57 1.48 27.01
CA ALA A 308 -0.12 2.47 26.20
C ALA A 308 -0.35 3.82 26.89
N SER A 309 0.46 4.16 27.90
CA SER A 309 0.34 5.42 28.66
C SER A 309 0.60 6.68 27.83
N GLN A 310 1.18 6.53 26.64
CA GLN A 310 1.39 7.56 25.62
C GLN A 310 0.15 7.86 24.77
N PHE A 311 -0.98 7.17 24.98
CA PHE A 311 -2.23 7.37 24.24
C PHE A 311 -3.31 7.79 25.21
N THR A 312 -3.96 8.93 24.95
CA THR A 312 -5.06 9.43 25.78
C THR A 312 -6.31 9.63 24.95
N PHE A 313 -7.47 9.34 25.54
CA PHE A 313 -8.77 9.51 24.92
C PHE A 313 -9.66 10.40 25.78
N ASP A 314 -10.63 11.05 25.14
CA ASP A 314 -11.75 11.69 25.82
C ASP A 314 -12.88 10.68 26.10
N ASN A 315 -13.97 11.18 26.68
CA ASN A 315 -15.21 10.42 26.91
C ASN A 315 -15.02 9.11 27.71
N GLY A 316 -13.99 9.04 28.56
CA GLY A 316 -13.75 7.93 29.49
C GLY A 316 -13.22 6.64 28.85
N LEU A 317 -12.89 6.64 27.56
CA LEU A 317 -12.23 5.52 26.90
C LEU A 317 -10.79 5.40 27.42
N LEU A 318 -10.33 4.19 27.72
CA LEU A 318 -8.98 3.96 28.24
C LEU A 318 -8.24 2.96 27.36
N PRO A 319 -6.95 3.17 27.04
CA PRO A 319 -6.13 2.14 26.43
C PRO A 319 -5.73 1.09 27.47
N THR A 320 -5.50 -0.12 27.01
CA THR A 320 -5.14 -1.28 27.84
C THR A 320 -3.96 -2.07 27.27
N ALA A 321 -3.73 -1.99 25.96
CA ALA A 321 -2.57 -2.57 25.30
C ALA A 321 -2.30 -1.84 23.97
N VAL A 322 -1.10 -2.02 23.44
CA VAL A 322 -0.68 -1.45 22.16
C VAL A 322 0.23 -2.41 21.40
N ALA A 323 0.09 -2.44 20.07
CA ALA A 323 0.97 -3.14 19.16
C ALA A 323 1.36 -2.20 18.01
N VAL A 324 2.65 -2.20 17.64
CA VAL A 324 3.19 -1.39 16.55
C VAL A 324 3.50 -2.29 15.36
N ASP A 325 3.02 -1.92 14.19
CA ASP A 325 3.36 -2.55 12.91
C ASP A 325 3.64 -1.46 11.87
N ALA A 326 4.94 -1.17 11.66
CA ALA A 326 5.43 -0.13 10.77
C ALA A 326 4.72 1.22 10.98
N ARG A 327 3.88 1.66 10.03
CA ARG A 327 3.14 2.93 10.09
C ARG A 327 1.83 2.85 10.87
N THR A 328 1.50 1.69 11.42
CA THR A 328 0.24 1.47 12.13
C THR A 328 0.48 1.12 13.58
N ILE A 329 -0.41 1.61 14.43
CA ILE A 329 -0.48 1.23 15.82
C ILE A 329 -1.89 0.72 16.10
N THR A 330 -2.00 -0.51 16.58
CA THR A 330 -3.26 -1.06 17.08
C THR A 330 -3.30 -0.88 18.59
N ILE A 331 -4.34 -0.21 19.08
CA ILE A 331 -4.58 0.03 20.50
C ILE A 331 -5.77 -0.81 20.93
N THR A 332 -5.59 -1.63 21.97
CA THR A 332 -6.70 -2.23 22.69
C THR A 332 -7.22 -1.24 23.71
N THR A 333 -8.53 -1.06 23.76
CA THR A 333 -9.25 -0.09 24.59
C THR A 333 -10.26 -0.79 25.49
N THR A 334 -10.76 -0.11 26.51
CA THR A 334 -12.06 -0.46 27.12
C THR A 334 -13.17 -0.42 26.06
N PRO A 335 -14.34 -1.05 26.27
CA PRO A 335 -15.42 -1.02 25.30
C PRO A 335 -15.77 0.40 24.84
N GLN A 336 -15.70 0.63 23.53
CA GLN A 336 -16.13 1.84 22.85
C GLN A 336 -17.66 1.90 22.85
N VAL A 337 -18.20 3.10 23.04
CA VAL A 337 -19.63 3.34 22.86
C VAL A 337 -19.88 3.55 21.37
N ALA A 338 -20.74 2.71 20.80
CA ALA A 338 -21.08 2.73 19.38
C ALA A 338 -21.47 4.15 18.90
N GLY A 339 -20.84 4.62 17.82
CA GLY A 339 -21.13 5.92 17.20
C GLY A 339 -20.67 7.15 17.99
N THR A 340 -20.16 6.99 19.21
CA THR A 340 -19.63 8.12 19.99
C THR A 340 -18.34 8.64 19.36
N THR A 341 -18.24 9.95 19.11
CA THR A 341 -17.00 10.55 18.64
C THR A 341 -15.99 10.63 19.79
N TYR A 342 -14.83 10.04 19.58
CA TYR A 342 -13.67 10.10 20.46
C TYR A 342 -12.55 10.91 19.83
N THR A 343 -11.75 11.58 20.65
CA THR A 343 -10.47 12.17 20.27
C THR A 343 -9.35 11.34 20.86
N VAL A 344 -8.46 10.82 20.01
CA VAL A 344 -7.20 10.22 20.45
C VAL A 344 -6.09 11.26 20.36
N THR A 345 -5.29 11.37 21.42
CA THR A 345 -4.05 12.16 21.44
C THR A 345 -2.86 11.24 21.73
N VAL A 346 -1.81 11.38 20.94
CA VAL A 346 -0.57 10.59 21.03
C VAL A 346 0.56 11.47 21.56
N ALA A 347 1.28 11.00 22.56
CA ALA A 347 2.41 11.72 23.13
C ALA A 347 3.55 11.91 22.10
N ASN A 348 4.23 13.05 22.13
CA ASN A 348 5.37 13.35 21.26
C ASN A 348 6.61 12.48 21.52
N THR A 349 6.60 11.67 22.59
CA THR A 349 7.62 10.66 22.89
C THR A 349 7.52 9.42 21.99
N VAL A 350 6.42 9.26 21.24
CA VAL A 350 6.33 8.29 20.15
C VAL A 350 7.14 8.85 18.97
N THR A 351 8.12 8.09 18.49
CA THR A 351 9.06 8.55 17.46
C THR A 351 9.02 7.67 16.22
N ASP A 352 9.48 8.21 15.10
CA ASP A 352 9.81 7.39 13.94
C ASP A 352 11.11 6.58 14.16
N GLN A 353 11.50 5.79 13.15
CA GLN A 353 12.73 4.99 13.15
C GLN A 353 14.02 5.83 13.30
N ASN A 354 13.97 7.13 13.01
CA ASN A 354 15.08 8.07 13.14
C ASN A 354 15.10 8.78 14.50
N GLY A 355 14.19 8.43 15.41
CA GLY A 355 14.08 9.04 16.74
C GLY A 355 13.41 10.42 16.73
N VAL A 356 12.77 10.81 15.62
CA VAL A 356 12.06 12.09 15.51
C VAL A 356 10.64 11.92 16.06
N GLY A 357 10.26 12.77 17.02
CA GLY A 357 8.91 12.80 17.58
C GLY A 357 7.85 13.31 16.60
N LEU A 358 6.58 13.04 16.92
CA LEU A 358 5.44 13.50 16.12
C LEU A 358 5.42 15.02 15.91
N ASP A 359 4.94 15.45 14.74
CA ASP A 359 4.59 16.84 14.44
C ASP A 359 3.59 17.33 15.51
N PRO A 360 3.93 18.37 16.30
CA PRO A 360 3.08 18.87 17.39
C PRO A 360 1.69 19.32 16.93
N ALA A 361 1.50 19.65 15.65
CA ALA A 361 0.21 20.01 15.08
C ALA A 361 -0.62 18.81 14.60
N ALA A 362 -0.06 17.59 14.62
CA ALA A 362 -0.69 16.37 14.12
C ALA A 362 -0.51 15.19 15.10
N THR A 363 -0.66 15.46 16.40
CA THR A 363 -0.63 14.44 17.47
C THR A 363 -2.01 13.93 17.86
N SER A 364 -3.09 14.48 17.32
CA SER A 364 -4.46 14.11 17.68
C SER A 364 -5.37 14.00 16.46
N THR A 365 -6.34 13.08 16.52
CA THR A 365 -7.39 12.96 15.52
C THR A 365 -8.67 12.41 16.14
N MET A 366 -9.80 12.63 15.49
CA MET A 366 -11.09 12.11 15.94
C MET A 366 -11.40 10.78 15.24
N PHE A 367 -12.15 9.91 15.93
CA PHE A 367 -12.74 8.71 15.35
C PHE A 367 -14.10 8.42 15.98
N SER A 368 -14.97 7.74 15.24
CA SER A 368 -16.23 7.22 15.81
C SER A 368 -15.98 5.88 16.48
N GLY A 369 -16.51 5.72 17.69
CA GLY A 369 -16.53 4.45 18.41
C GLY A 369 -17.17 3.36 17.56
N TYR A 370 -16.54 2.19 17.56
CA TYR A 370 -16.96 1.06 16.74
C TYR A 370 -18.42 0.68 17.01
N ALA A 371 -19.18 0.57 15.94
CA ALA A 371 -20.51 0.00 15.93
C ALA A 371 -20.50 -1.17 14.95
N ALA A 372 -20.88 -2.36 15.42
CA ALA A 372 -21.11 -3.47 14.51
C ALA A 372 -22.18 -3.07 13.47
N PRO A 373 -22.04 -3.44 12.18
CA PRO A 373 -23.12 -3.24 11.22
C PRO A 373 -24.42 -3.87 11.72
N ALA A 374 -25.55 -3.21 11.47
CA ALA A 374 -26.85 -3.82 11.70
C ALA A 374 -27.03 -5.07 10.81
N VAL A 375 -28.06 -5.86 11.08
CA VAL A 375 -28.55 -6.86 10.13
C VAL A 375 -29.98 -6.48 9.80
N VAL A 376 -30.25 -6.18 8.53
CA VAL A 376 -31.57 -5.76 8.07
C VAL A 376 -32.03 -6.65 6.92
N ARG A 377 -33.35 -6.73 6.74
CA ARG A 377 -33.99 -7.38 5.60
C ARG A 377 -35.02 -6.45 5.00
N ILE A 378 -35.25 -6.56 3.70
CA ILE A 378 -36.39 -5.93 3.04
C ILE A 378 -37.65 -6.60 3.56
N ASN A 379 -38.63 -5.83 4.00
CA ASN A 379 -39.81 -6.32 4.71
C ASN A 379 -41.11 -6.08 3.94
N GLU A 380 -41.24 -4.93 3.30
CA GLU A 380 -42.44 -4.51 2.59
C GLU A 380 -42.10 -3.56 1.44
N ILE A 381 -42.82 -3.66 0.30
CA ILE A 381 -42.61 -2.83 -0.89
C ILE A 381 -43.95 -2.38 -1.49
N ASN A 382 -44.03 -1.10 -1.89
CA ASN A 382 -45.04 -0.59 -2.80
C ASN A 382 -44.39 0.42 -3.77
N ALA A 383 -44.49 0.15 -5.07
CA ALA A 383 -43.88 0.94 -6.15
C ALA A 383 -44.91 1.69 -7.02
N ASN A 384 -46.19 1.68 -6.64
CA ASN A 384 -47.29 2.18 -7.48
C ASN A 384 -48.03 3.36 -6.84
N ILE A 385 -47.42 4.08 -5.89
CA ILE A 385 -48.12 5.13 -5.14
C ILE A 385 -48.27 6.37 -6.02
N THR A 386 -49.51 6.68 -6.39
CA THR A 386 -49.78 7.74 -7.37
C THR A 386 -49.59 9.11 -6.74
N GLY A 387 -48.56 9.82 -7.18
CA GLY A 387 -48.29 11.18 -6.76
C GLY A 387 -47.94 11.30 -5.28
N GLY A 388 -47.44 10.23 -4.66
CA GLY A 388 -46.91 10.20 -3.29
C GLY A 388 -45.51 9.55 -3.27
N CYS A 389 -45.07 9.08 -2.10
CA CYS A 389 -43.83 8.31 -2.02
C CYS A 389 -44.10 6.86 -2.43
N ASP A 390 -43.22 6.27 -3.23
CA ASP A 390 -43.07 4.82 -3.20
C ASP A 390 -42.36 4.43 -1.91
N LEU A 391 -42.64 3.24 -1.40
CA LEU A 391 -42.24 2.84 -0.06
C LEU A 391 -41.50 1.49 -0.09
N ILE A 392 -40.40 1.45 0.64
CA ILE A 392 -39.69 0.22 1.00
C ILE A 392 -39.50 0.22 2.51
N GLU A 393 -39.85 -0.86 3.18
CA GLU A 393 -39.58 -1.04 4.60
C GLU A 393 -38.46 -2.03 4.78
N LEU A 394 -37.52 -1.70 5.66
CA LEU A 394 -36.51 -2.61 6.15
C LEU A 394 -36.84 -2.99 7.60
N ARG A 395 -36.59 -4.25 7.91
CA ARG A 395 -36.70 -4.78 9.27
C ARG A 395 -35.33 -5.10 9.84
N VAL A 396 -35.08 -4.63 11.05
CA VAL A 396 -33.81 -4.86 11.75
C VAL A 396 -33.86 -6.20 12.50
N ILE A 397 -33.13 -7.19 12.00
CA ILE A 397 -33.01 -8.54 12.57
C ILE A 397 -31.87 -8.60 13.62
N GLY A 398 -30.87 -7.74 13.49
CA GLY A 398 -29.77 -7.59 14.43
C GLY A 398 -29.43 -6.11 14.65
N ALA A 399 -29.34 -5.71 15.92
CA ALA A 399 -29.00 -4.33 16.29
C ALA A 399 -27.59 -3.96 15.80
N GLY A 400 -27.40 -2.70 15.43
CA GLY A 400 -26.11 -2.22 14.95
C GLY A 400 -26.21 -0.87 14.25
N SER A 401 -25.16 -0.48 13.54
CA SER A 401 -25.12 0.75 12.75
C SER A 401 -25.55 0.52 11.31
N MET A 402 -26.31 1.48 10.80
CA MET A 402 -26.65 1.61 9.37
C MET A 402 -25.55 2.34 8.58
N ASN A 403 -24.42 2.71 9.19
CA ASN A 403 -23.33 3.39 8.50
C ASN A 403 -22.78 2.53 7.36
N GLY A 404 -22.68 3.13 6.17
CA GLY A 404 -22.23 2.46 4.95
C GLY A 404 -23.25 1.51 4.34
N PHE A 405 -24.51 1.51 4.79
CA PHE A 405 -25.57 0.79 4.12
C PHE A 405 -25.99 1.51 2.85
N LYS A 406 -26.44 0.73 1.87
CA LYS A 406 -26.97 1.24 0.61
C LYS A 406 -28.16 0.41 0.17
N ILE A 407 -29.16 1.05 -0.42
CA ILE A 407 -30.25 0.35 -1.11
C ILE A 407 -30.26 0.75 -2.58
N THR A 408 -30.44 -0.23 -3.45
CA THR A 408 -30.51 0.00 -4.89
C THR A 408 -31.68 -0.72 -5.52
N GLU A 409 -32.09 -0.22 -6.67
CA GLU A 409 -32.99 -0.84 -7.61
C GLU A 409 -32.23 -1.20 -8.89
N ARG A 410 -32.43 -2.41 -9.42
CA ARG A 410 -31.75 -2.95 -10.62
C ARG A 410 -30.24 -2.69 -10.59
N ALA A 411 -29.75 -1.86 -11.52
CA ALA A 411 -28.33 -1.54 -11.69
C ALA A 411 -27.87 -0.38 -10.80
N GLY A 412 -28.78 0.32 -10.11
CA GLY A 412 -28.47 1.47 -9.26
C GLY A 412 -27.94 2.67 -10.06
N SER A 413 -28.48 2.92 -11.24
CA SER A 413 -28.08 4.07 -12.06
C SER A 413 -28.68 5.37 -11.49
N ALA A 414 -27.84 6.30 -11.02
CA ALA A 414 -28.23 7.55 -10.35
C ALA A 414 -29.13 8.52 -11.16
N ALA A 415 -29.53 8.15 -12.38
CA ALA A 415 -30.41 8.94 -13.24
C ALA A 415 -31.78 8.29 -13.50
N THR A 416 -31.97 7.01 -13.19
CA THR A 416 -33.19 6.26 -13.55
C THR A 416 -33.65 5.23 -12.52
N ASP A 417 -32.76 4.78 -11.64
CA ASP A 417 -33.05 3.72 -10.67
C ASP A 417 -32.61 4.18 -9.27
N LEU A 418 -33.30 3.70 -8.22
CA LEU A 418 -32.89 3.96 -6.85
C LEU A 418 -31.42 3.57 -6.62
N ASN A 419 -30.64 4.50 -6.07
CA ASN A 419 -29.28 4.27 -5.58
C ASN A 419 -29.02 5.21 -4.41
N PHE A 420 -29.24 4.71 -3.19
CA PHE A 420 -29.24 5.53 -1.99
C PHE A 420 -28.33 4.97 -0.90
N ASP A 421 -27.35 5.77 -0.47
CA ASP A 421 -26.53 5.52 0.71
C ASP A 421 -27.23 6.05 1.96
N PHE A 422 -27.41 5.20 2.97
CA PHE A 422 -28.03 5.59 4.23
C PHE A 422 -27.11 6.53 5.03
N PRO A 423 -27.68 7.51 5.75
CA PRO A 423 -26.92 8.23 6.76
C PRO A 423 -26.46 7.27 7.88
N ALA A 424 -25.45 7.67 8.65
CA ALA A 424 -25.02 6.90 9.80
C ALA A 424 -25.97 7.11 10.99
N PHE A 425 -26.61 6.03 11.44
CA PHE A 425 -27.37 5.97 12.69
C PHE A 425 -27.32 4.56 13.27
N VAL A 426 -27.85 4.39 14.49
CA VAL A 426 -27.86 3.11 15.22
C VAL A 426 -29.31 2.67 15.39
N VAL A 427 -29.55 1.40 15.09
CA VAL A 427 -30.86 0.76 15.21
C VAL A 427 -30.80 -0.41 16.20
N GLN A 428 -31.92 -0.67 16.85
CA GLN A 428 -32.14 -1.82 17.72
C GLN A 428 -32.80 -2.96 16.95
N LYS A 429 -32.65 -4.17 17.48
CA LYS A 429 -33.34 -5.35 16.96
C LYS A 429 -34.85 -5.15 17.09
N ASN A 430 -35.59 -5.47 16.02
CA ASN A 430 -37.02 -5.20 15.82
C ASN A 430 -37.39 -3.76 15.47
N ASP A 431 -36.43 -2.84 15.32
CA ASP A 431 -36.74 -1.55 14.70
C ASP A 431 -37.15 -1.78 13.24
N LEU A 432 -37.99 -0.86 12.75
CA LEU A 432 -38.40 -0.77 11.35
C LEU A 432 -37.83 0.52 10.75
N ILE A 433 -37.54 0.50 9.47
CA ILE A 433 -37.02 1.65 8.72
C ILE A 433 -37.87 1.79 7.47
N VAL A 434 -38.65 2.87 7.37
CA VAL A 434 -39.48 3.15 6.18
C VAL A 434 -38.72 4.13 5.29
N VAL A 435 -38.41 3.68 4.08
CA VAL A 435 -37.73 4.45 3.04
C VAL A 435 -38.78 5.06 2.11
N HIS A 436 -38.88 6.38 2.16
CA HIS A 436 -39.76 7.22 1.35
C HIS A 436 -39.04 7.63 0.07
N VAL A 437 -39.28 6.89 -1.00
CA VAL A 437 -38.72 7.15 -2.34
C VAL A 437 -39.58 8.20 -3.05
N ASN A 438 -38.99 9.00 -3.92
CA ASN A 438 -39.63 10.15 -4.58
C ASN A 438 -39.90 11.36 -3.65
N SER A 439 -39.01 11.59 -2.67
CA SER A 439 -39.15 12.70 -1.71
C SER A 439 -39.04 14.10 -2.30
N GLY A 440 -38.65 14.22 -3.58
CA GLY A 440 -38.66 15.48 -4.32
C GLY A 440 -40.08 15.95 -4.71
N PHE A 441 -41.06 15.05 -4.71
CA PHE A 441 -42.46 15.40 -4.94
C PHE A 441 -43.11 15.98 -3.67
N VAL A 442 -43.78 17.12 -3.82
CA VAL A 442 -44.42 17.85 -2.71
C VAL A 442 -45.47 17.03 -1.96
N ASN A 443 -46.08 16.06 -2.62
CA ASN A 443 -47.09 15.19 -2.02
C ASN A 443 -46.49 13.96 -1.32
N CYS A 444 -45.24 13.60 -1.64
CA CYS A 444 -44.50 12.59 -0.90
C CYS A 444 -44.05 13.14 0.46
N ASN A 445 -43.48 14.35 0.46
CA ASN A 445 -43.00 14.98 1.69
C ASN A 445 -43.61 16.40 1.90
N PRO A 446 -44.93 16.50 2.20
CA PRO A 446 -45.65 17.78 2.25
C PRO A 446 -45.20 18.70 3.38
N GLY A 447 -44.61 18.15 4.45
CA GLY A 447 -44.06 18.92 5.57
C GLY A 447 -42.57 19.24 5.44
N ALA A 448 -41.89 18.74 4.40
CA ALA A 448 -40.43 18.77 4.27
C ALA A 448 -39.71 18.16 5.49
N ALA A 449 -40.18 16.99 5.95
CA ALA A 449 -39.48 16.16 6.92
C ALA A 449 -38.07 15.82 6.43
N THR A 450 -37.15 15.63 7.36
CA THR A 450 -35.81 15.11 7.09
C THR A 450 -35.70 13.67 7.57
N SER A 451 -34.75 12.91 7.04
CA SER A 451 -34.50 11.54 7.52
C SER A 451 -34.23 11.48 9.03
N GLU A 452 -34.86 10.53 9.70
CA GLU A 452 -34.66 10.27 11.12
C GLU A 452 -33.38 9.47 11.36
N THR A 453 -32.56 9.93 12.31
CA THR A 453 -31.26 9.32 12.64
C THR A 453 -31.03 9.22 14.16
N LEU A 454 -31.96 9.75 14.97
CA LEU A 454 -31.86 9.77 16.43
C LEU A 454 -32.92 8.90 17.11
N SER A 455 -34.14 8.87 16.58
CA SER A 455 -35.28 8.09 17.11
C SER A 455 -36.41 8.05 16.08
N THR A 456 -37.31 7.07 16.19
CA THR A 456 -38.53 6.89 15.36
C THR A 456 -39.59 7.99 15.52
N ILE A 457 -39.39 8.94 16.43
CA ILE A 457 -40.29 10.06 16.67
C ILE A 457 -39.54 11.41 16.55
N GLN A 458 -38.40 11.41 15.87
CA GLN A 458 -37.60 12.62 15.66
C GLN A 458 -38.39 13.64 14.83
N GLN A 459 -39.18 13.14 13.88
CA GLN A 459 -40.08 13.89 13.02
C GLN A 459 -41.50 13.29 13.18
N PRO A 460 -42.24 13.65 14.24
CA PRO A 460 -43.45 12.92 14.61
C PRO A 460 -44.58 13.10 13.60
N ALA A 461 -45.38 12.05 13.39
CA ALA A 461 -46.47 11.97 12.40
C ALA A 461 -47.53 13.07 12.58
N VAL A 462 -47.74 13.54 13.81
CA VAL A 462 -48.64 14.67 14.09
C VAL A 462 -48.22 15.97 13.39
N THR A 463 -46.92 16.13 13.11
CA THR A 463 -46.36 17.28 12.38
C THR A 463 -46.11 16.93 10.92
N TYR A 464 -45.66 15.71 10.65
CA TYR A 464 -45.31 15.21 9.33
C TYR A 464 -46.17 13.99 9.00
N ALA A 465 -47.38 14.21 8.46
CA ALA A 465 -48.41 13.17 8.33
C ALA A 465 -48.06 11.94 7.47
N ALA A 466 -46.93 11.98 6.74
CA ALA A 466 -46.41 10.85 5.99
C ALA A 466 -45.53 9.91 6.84
N ASN A 467 -45.07 10.35 8.02
CA ASN A 467 -44.17 9.60 8.89
C ASN A 467 -44.89 8.55 9.73
N TYR A 468 -44.11 7.56 10.18
CA TYR A 468 -44.54 6.45 11.01
C TYR A 468 -43.79 6.47 12.33
N ASP A 469 -44.44 6.93 13.41
CA ASP A 469 -43.83 7.11 14.76
C ASP A 469 -43.20 5.82 15.38
N THR A 470 -43.43 4.67 14.75
CA THR A 470 -42.94 3.34 15.13
C THR A 470 -41.80 2.82 14.26
N ALA A 471 -41.35 3.61 13.27
CA ALA A 471 -40.22 3.31 12.39
C ALA A 471 -39.30 4.52 12.24
N PHE A 472 -38.08 4.30 11.75
CA PHE A 472 -37.23 5.39 11.27
C PHE A 472 -37.70 5.79 9.86
N ASP A 473 -38.11 7.03 9.68
CA ASP A 473 -38.49 7.55 8.37
C ASP A 473 -37.28 8.13 7.62
N ILE A 474 -36.93 7.54 6.47
CA ILE A 474 -35.78 7.92 5.64
C ILE A 474 -36.27 8.44 4.29
N TYR A 475 -35.97 9.70 3.97
CA TYR A 475 -36.41 10.34 2.72
C TYR A 475 -35.33 10.30 1.64
N VAL A 476 -35.71 9.82 0.46
CA VAL A 476 -34.83 9.67 -0.70
C VAL A 476 -35.34 10.51 -1.88
N ALA A 477 -34.51 11.46 -2.31
CA ALA A 477 -34.79 12.28 -3.48
C ALA A 477 -34.40 11.51 -4.76
N ASP A 478 -35.32 10.67 -5.22
CA ASP A 478 -35.22 9.85 -6.42
C ASP A 478 -36.48 10.03 -7.31
N ALA A 479 -36.56 9.43 -8.50
CA ALA A 479 -37.72 9.52 -9.39
C ALA A 479 -38.90 8.60 -9.01
N GLY A 480 -38.73 7.70 -8.05
CA GLY A 480 -39.70 6.66 -7.71
C GLY A 480 -39.24 5.30 -8.19
N LEU A 481 -39.88 4.24 -7.70
CA LEU A 481 -39.54 2.87 -8.07
C LEU A 481 -40.16 2.53 -9.42
N VAL A 482 -39.43 1.78 -10.25
CA VAL A 482 -39.98 1.25 -11.49
C VAL A 482 -40.91 0.07 -11.15
N ALA A 483 -42.22 0.27 -11.29
CA ALA A 483 -43.26 -0.73 -11.10
C ALA A 483 -43.33 -1.78 -12.22
N THR A 484 -42.19 -2.29 -12.68
CA THR A 484 -42.08 -3.38 -13.67
C THR A 484 -41.19 -4.48 -13.11
N ASP A 485 -40.62 -5.37 -13.93
CA ASP A 485 -39.67 -6.38 -13.44
C ASP A 485 -38.47 -5.74 -12.75
N ASN A 486 -38.26 -6.03 -11.48
CA ASN A 486 -37.36 -5.25 -10.64
C ASN A 486 -36.59 -6.08 -9.62
N VAL A 487 -35.46 -5.55 -9.18
CA VAL A 487 -34.62 -6.15 -8.15
C VAL A 487 -34.26 -5.07 -7.15
N ILE A 488 -34.77 -5.20 -5.93
CA ILE A 488 -34.38 -4.33 -4.82
C ILE A 488 -33.29 -5.03 -4.04
N THR A 489 -32.17 -4.35 -3.79
CA THR A 489 -31.00 -4.90 -3.11
C THR A 489 -30.55 -4.00 -1.98
N VAL A 490 -30.33 -4.57 -0.81
CA VAL A 490 -29.71 -3.89 0.33
C VAL A 490 -28.29 -4.38 0.49
N PHE A 491 -27.36 -3.43 0.62
CA PHE A 491 -25.96 -3.66 0.91
C PHE A 491 -25.64 -3.17 2.32
N ALA A 492 -24.86 -3.95 3.05
CA ALA A 492 -24.12 -3.46 4.20
C ALA A 492 -22.66 -3.26 3.76
N THR A 493 -22.21 -2.02 3.68
CA THR A 493 -20.94 -1.64 3.06
C THR A 493 -20.90 -2.07 1.59
N SER A 494 -20.08 -3.05 1.23
CA SER A 494 -19.96 -3.59 -0.13
C SER A 494 -20.56 -4.99 -0.28
N THR A 495 -21.15 -5.56 0.77
CA THR A 495 -21.70 -6.91 0.76
C THR A 495 -23.22 -6.86 0.67
N ILE A 496 -23.79 -7.67 -0.21
CA ILE A 496 -25.24 -7.83 -0.30
C ILE A 496 -25.74 -8.47 0.99
N MET A 497 -26.68 -7.80 1.64
CA MET A 497 -27.27 -8.23 2.91
C MET A 497 -28.64 -8.88 2.71
N ASP A 498 -29.42 -8.38 1.75
CA ASP A 498 -30.71 -8.95 1.37
C ASP A 498 -31.08 -8.46 -0.05
N GLY A 499 -31.98 -9.16 -0.71
CA GLY A 499 -32.54 -8.73 -1.98
C GLY A 499 -33.85 -9.44 -2.31
N VAL A 500 -34.61 -8.85 -3.22
CA VAL A 500 -35.87 -9.42 -3.70
C VAL A 500 -36.04 -9.17 -5.18
N LEU A 501 -36.43 -10.23 -5.89
CA LEU A 501 -36.93 -10.14 -7.26
C LEU A 501 -38.43 -9.93 -7.20
N VAL A 502 -38.92 -8.91 -7.89
CA VAL A 502 -40.36 -8.59 -8.02
C VAL A 502 -40.68 -8.43 -9.49
N HIS A 503 -41.90 -8.74 -9.92
CA HIS A 503 -42.27 -8.64 -11.32
C HIS A 503 -43.70 -8.12 -11.50
N GLN A 504 -43.96 -7.54 -12.68
CA GLN A 504 -45.28 -7.05 -13.04
C GLN A 504 -46.17 -8.15 -13.60
N ASN A 505 -47.49 -7.93 -13.57
CA ASN A 505 -48.45 -8.82 -14.20
C ASN A 505 -48.62 -8.50 -15.69
N ASP A 506 -47.60 -8.85 -16.47
CA ASP A 506 -47.62 -8.76 -17.92
C ASP A 506 -47.69 -10.16 -18.58
N VAL A 507 -48.23 -10.20 -19.78
CA VAL A 507 -48.27 -11.36 -20.67
C VAL A 507 -47.00 -11.50 -21.51
N ASP A 508 -46.12 -10.48 -21.51
CA ASP A 508 -44.82 -10.51 -22.17
C ASP A 508 -43.76 -11.19 -21.26
N PRO A 509 -43.12 -12.29 -21.71
CA PRO A 509 -42.12 -12.98 -20.92
C PRO A 509 -40.78 -12.24 -20.82
N LEU A 510 -40.61 -11.09 -21.47
CA LEU A 510 -39.33 -10.38 -21.51
C LEU A 510 -39.06 -9.56 -20.25
N THR A 511 -37.90 -9.79 -19.63
CA THR A 511 -37.44 -9.04 -18.46
C THR A 511 -36.41 -7.98 -18.85
N ALA A 512 -36.41 -6.84 -18.15
CA ALA A 512 -35.41 -5.81 -18.38
C ALA A 512 -33.99 -6.33 -18.06
N ALA A 513 -33.04 -6.17 -19.00
CA ALA A 513 -31.66 -6.66 -18.85
C ALA A 513 -30.94 -6.21 -17.55
N GLY A 514 -31.29 -5.03 -17.02
CA GLY A 514 -30.78 -4.55 -15.73
C GLY A 514 -31.25 -5.40 -14.55
N SER A 515 -32.51 -5.86 -14.57
CA SER A 515 -33.10 -6.74 -13.56
C SER A 515 -32.48 -8.14 -13.62
N GLU A 516 -32.24 -8.68 -14.81
CA GLU A 516 -31.55 -9.97 -15.00
C GLU A 516 -30.12 -9.94 -14.46
N THR A 517 -29.38 -8.84 -14.74
CA THR A 517 -28.02 -8.65 -14.24
C THR A 517 -27.99 -8.55 -12.71
N ALA A 518 -28.92 -7.81 -12.12
CA ALA A 518 -29.05 -7.69 -10.67
C ALA A 518 -29.44 -9.02 -10.02
N ALA A 519 -30.36 -9.77 -10.62
CA ALA A 519 -30.77 -11.10 -10.15
C ALA A 519 -29.60 -12.09 -10.16
N ALA A 520 -28.79 -12.11 -11.22
CA ALA A 520 -27.58 -12.94 -11.28
C ALA A 520 -26.59 -12.58 -10.15
N THR A 521 -26.52 -11.30 -9.78
CA THR A 521 -25.66 -10.81 -8.69
C THR A 521 -26.17 -11.28 -7.32
N LEU A 522 -27.48 -11.17 -7.06
CA LEU A 522 -28.11 -11.69 -5.83
C LEU A 522 -27.91 -13.21 -5.69
N ALA A 523 -28.12 -13.94 -6.78
CA ALA A 523 -27.94 -15.38 -6.83
C ALA A 523 -26.49 -15.79 -6.49
N ALA A 524 -25.50 -15.10 -7.07
CA ALA A 524 -24.09 -15.34 -6.78
C ALA A 524 -23.72 -15.04 -5.31
N ALA A 525 -24.44 -14.12 -4.66
CA ALA A 525 -24.30 -13.82 -3.23
C ALA A 525 -25.08 -14.78 -2.32
N ASN A 526 -25.83 -15.74 -2.87
CA ASN A 526 -26.79 -16.60 -2.15
C ASN A 526 -27.85 -15.79 -1.40
N GLN A 527 -28.29 -14.67 -1.98
CA GLN A 527 -29.33 -13.78 -1.45
C GLN A 527 -30.62 -13.84 -2.27
N TRP A 528 -30.68 -14.73 -3.27
CA TRP A 528 -31.92 -15.14 -3.93
C TRP A 528 -31.74 -16.51 -4.60
N GLN A 529 -32.77 -17.35 -4.59
CA GLN A 529 -32.79 -18.65 -5.22
C GLN A 529 -34.18 -19.02 -5.75
N MET A 530 -34.24 -20.06 -6.59
CA MET A 530 -35.52 -20.69 -6.94
C MET A 530 -36.09 -21.44 -5.72
N VAL A 531 -37.42 -21.61 -5.69
CA VAL A 531 -38.08 -22.43 -4.67
C VAL A 531 -37.51 -23.85 -4.68
N GLY A 532 -37.03 -24.31 -3.53
CA GLY A 532 -36.33 -25.61 -3.40
C GLY A 532 -34.80 -25.53 -3.60
N GLY A 533 -34.28 -24.35 -3.91
CA GLY A 533 -32.87 -24.00 -3.87
C GLY A 533 -32.15 -23.96 -5.22
N GLY A 534 -31.07 -23.16 -5.27
CA GLY A 534 -30.21 -23.00 -6.44
C GLY A 534 -30.68 -21.94 -7.44
N THR A 535 -30.12 -21.98 -8.65
CA THR A 535 -30.42 -21.04 -9.75
C THR A 535 -31.05 -21.79 -10.93
N PRO A 536 -32.03 -21.19 -11.63
CA PRO A 536 -32.58 -21.78 -12.86
C PRO A 536 -31.51 -22.09 -13.90
N VAL A 537 -31.79 -23.08 -14.75
CA VAL A 537 -30.87 -23.48 -15.83
C VAL A 537 -30.82 -22.36 -16.87
N GLY A 538 -29.70 -21.64 -16.94
CA GLY A 538 -29.56 -20.45 -17.79
C GLY A 538 -29.60 -19.13 -17.01
N GLY A 539 -29.91 -19.17 -15.71
CA GLY A 539 -30.02 -17.99 -14.85
C GLY A 539 -31.45 -17.45 -14.77
N PHE A 540 -31.63 -16.38 -13.99
CA PHE A 540 -32.89 -15.66 -13.88
C PHE A 540 -33.07 -14.73 -15.10
N LEU A 541 -33.40 -15.32 -16.24
CA LEU A 541 -33.63 -14.60 -17.50
C LEU A 541 -35.10 -14.70 -17.90
N ASP A 542 -35.69 -13.61 -18.39
CA ASP A 542 -37.04 -13.58 -18.96
C ASP A 542 -38.09 -14.36 -18.11
N ALA A 543 -38.69 -15.41 -18.69
CA ALA A 543 -39.69 -16.23 -18.03
C ALA A 543 -39.20 -16.92 -16.75
N ASP A 544 -37.92 -17.25 -16.63
CA ASP A 544 -37.34 -17.80 -15.40
C ASP A 544 -37.21 -16.73 -14.32
N PHE A 545 -36.94 -15.47 -14.68
CA PHE A 545 -37.03 -14.36 -13.73
C PHE A 545 -38.45 -14.25 -13.18
N GLN A 546 -39.45 -14.13 -14.06
CA GLN A 546 -40.86 -13.98 -13.67
C GLN A 546 -41.37 -15.17 -12.84
N ALA A 547 -41.01 -16.40 -13.23
CA ALA A 547 -41.41 -17.61 -12.51
C ALA A 547 -40.86 -17.67 -11.07
N HIS A 548 -39.78 -16.95 -10.77
CA HIS A 548 -39.10 -16.98 -9.49
C HIS A 548 -39.07 -15.62 -8.76
N ALA A 549 -39.72 -14.60 -9.31
CA ALA A 549 -39.95 -13.31 -8.70
C ALA A 549 -41.29 -13.28 -7.94
N VAL A 550 -41.43 -12.32 -7.03
CA VAL A 550 -42.71 -12.04 -6.35
C VAL A 550 -43.65 -11.31 -7.30
N PHE A 551 -44.90 -11.76 -7.34
CA PHE A 551 -45.89 -11.39 -8.36
C PHE A 551 -46.60 -10.05 -8.06
N ASP A 552 -46.89 -9.30 -9.13
CA ASP A 552 -47.86 -8.17 -9.19
C ASP A 552 -47.37 -6.81 -8.64
N LEU A 553 -46.11 -6.43 -8.85
CA LEU A 553 -45.58 -5.14 -8.35
C LEU A 553 -46.41 -3.93 -8.84
N ASP A 554 -46.89 -3.97 -10.08
CA ASP A 554 -47.72 -2.95 -10.72
C ASP A 554 -49.17 -2.91 -10.22
N ALA A 555 -49.61 -3.93 -9.47
CA ALA A 555 -50.91 -3.97 -8.81
C ALA A 555 -50.85 -3.65 -7.31
N THR A 556 -49.69 -3.27 -6.78
CA THR A 556 -49.63 -2.65 -5.45
C THR A 556 -50.51 -1.39 -5.40
N GLY A 557 -51.02 -1.07 -4.21
CA GLY A 557 -52.05 -0.05 -4.04
C GLY A 557 -51.54 1.35 -4.37
N THR A 558 -52.40 2.18 -4.96
CA THR A 558 -52.03 3.54 -5.41
C THR A 558 -51.90 4.59 -4.30
N THR A 559 -51.96 4.16 -3.04
CA THR A 559 -51.80 5.00 -1.84
C THR A 559 -50.99 4.25 -0.79
N ALA A 560 -50.35 4.96 0.14
CA ALA A 560 -49.58 4.34 1.22
C ALA A 560 -50.38 3.36 2.09
N ALA A 561 -51.69 3.58 2.27
CA ALA A 561 -52.60 2.69 2.99
C ALA A 561 -53.23 1.57 2.11
N GLY A 562 -52.79 1.47 0.85
CA GLY A 562 -53.25 0.47 -0.10
C GLY A 562 -52.63 -0.91 0.13
N THR A 563 -52.65 -1.75 -0.90
CA THR A 563 -51.97 -3.05 -0.83
C THR A 563 -50.47 -2.93 -1.10
N SER A 564 -49.69 -3.88 -0.61
CA SER A 564 -48.24 -3.95 -0.79
C SER A 564 -47.80 -5.42 -0.90
N ILE A 565 -46.53 -5.61 -1.27
CA ILE A 565 -45.83 -6.89 -1.22
C ILE A 565 -45.10 -6.94 0.14
N GLN A 566 -45.34 -7.97 0.93
CA GLN A 566 -44.82 -8.14 2.29
C GLN A 566 -44.17 -9.51 2.47
N ARG A 567 -43.15 -9.58 3.33
CA ARG A 567 -42.69 -10.86 3.88
C ARG A 567 -43.77 -11.50 4.75
N ASN A 568 -43.94 -12.80 4.62
CA ASN A 568 -44.99 -13.60 5.27
C ASN A 568 -44.69 -13.91 6.74
N ASP A 569 -43.42 -14.03 7.11
CA ASP A 569 -42.99 -14.36 8.47
C ASP A 569 -41.56 -13.87 8.77
N ASN A 570 -40.93 -14.41 9.82
CA ASN A 570 -39.58 -14.05 10.26
C ASN A 570 -38.47 -14.87 9.57
N ASP A 571 -38.85 -15.98 8.93
CA ASP A 571 -37.92 -16.85 8.24
C ASP A 571 -37.50 -16.21 6.90
N ASP A 572 -36.43 -16.73 6.33
CA ASP A 572 -35.83 -16.20 5.12
C ASP A 572 -35.14 -17.34 4.40
N VAL A 573 -35.84 -17.90 3.42
CA VAL A 573 -35.29 -18.93 2.53
C VAL A 573 -34.70 -18.32 1.25
N ASN A 574 -34.65 -16.99 1.15
CA ASN A 574 -34.14 -16.23 0.00
C ASN A 574 -34.87 -16.60 -1.30
N ASP A 575 -36.19 -16.81 -1.24
CA ASP A 575 -36.98 -17.08 -2.44
C ASP A 575 -38.37 -16.44 -2.37
N LYS A 576 -39.13 -16.52 -3.46
CA LYS A 576 -40.45 -15.89 -3.55
C LYS A 576 -41.47 -16.41 -2.51
N ALA A 577 -41.27 -17.58 -1.90
CA ALA A 577 -42.17 -18.12 -0.89
C ALA A 577 -42.10 -17.35 0.45
N ASP A 578 -41.03 -16.57 0.65
CA ASP A 578 -40.92 -15.65 1.78
C ASP A 578 -41.94 -14.50 1.70
N TRP A 579 -42.60 -14.31 0.56
CA TRP A 579 -43.41 -13.13 0.26
C TRP A 579 -44.86 -13.46 -0.11
N ASN A 580 -45.76 -12.51 0.11
CA ASN A 580 -47.11 -12.54 -0.47
C ASN A 580 -47.13 -11.84 -1.83
N ALA A 581 -48.25 -11.97 -2.56
CA ALA A 581 -48.53 -11.14 -3.73
C ALA A 581 -49.09 -9.76 -3.30
N ALA A 582 -49.15 -8.80 -4.23
CA ALA A 582 -49.57 -7.40 -4.00
C ALA A 582 -51.06 -7.17 -3.63
N ASN A 583 -51.67 -8.08 -2.89
CA ASN A 583 -53.08 -8.04 -2.49
C ASN A 583 -53.29 -7.92 -0.97
N THR A 584 -52.21 -7.72 -0.20
CA THR A 584 -52.25 -7.60 1.25
C THR A 584 -52.22 -6.14 1.67
N ALA A 585 -53.09 -5.74 2.60
CA ALA A 585 -53.12 -4.36 3.10
C ALA A 585 -51.80 -4.01 3.78
N SER A 586 -51.28 -2.80 3.51
CA SER A 586 -49.98 -2.38 3.98
C SER A 586 -49.85 -2.31 5.51
N THR A 587 -48.63 -2.51 6.00
CA THR A 587 -48.30 -2.58 7.42
C THR A 587 -47.12 -1.68 7.79
N TRP A 588 -46.87 -0.62 7.02
CA TRP A 588 -45.79 0.34 7.28
C TRP A 588 -45.68 0.77 8.75
N GLY A 589 -44.48 0.63 9.30
CA GLY A 589 -44.17 0.94 10.69
C GLY A 589 -44.67 -0.08 11.70
N VAL A 590 -45.28 -1.19 11.28
CA VAL A 590 -45.69 -2.29 12.16
C VAL A 590 -45.29 -3.64 11.55
N LEU A 591 -45.24 -4.69 12.37
CA LEU A 591 -44.87 -6.02 11.85
C LEU A 591 -45.92 -6.54 10.86
N ASN A 592 -45.45 -7.14 9.76
CA ASN A 592 -46.32 -7.77 8.76
C ASN A 592 -47.15 -8.89 9.39
N VAL A 593 -48.26 -9.23 8.75
CA VAL A 593 -49.11 -10.34 9.16
C VAL A 593 -48.33 -11.65 9.08
N GLY A 594 -48.17 -12.34 10.22
CA GLY A 594 -47.42 -13.60 10.33
C GLY A 594 -46.04 -13.44 10.99
N GLN A 595 -45.56 -12.21 11.13
CA GLN A 595 -44.33 -11.91 11.86
C GLN A 595 -44.55 -11.79 13.36
N THR A 596 -43.49 -12.07 14.12
CA THR A 596 -43.46 -11.89 15.59
C THR A 596 -42.17 -11.19 16.01
N THR A 597 -42.15 -10.58 17.20
CA THR A 597 -40.95 -9.96 17.76
C THR A 597 -39.81 -10.98 17.89
N LEU A 598 -38.62 -10.62 17.37
CA LEU A 598 -37.43 -11.47 17.25
C LEU A 598 -36.60 -11.55 18.52
#